data_AF-A0AAD8Z2Y6-F1
#
_entry.id   AF-A0AAD8Z2Y6-F1
#
_cell.length_a   1.000
_cell.length_b   1.000
_cell.length_c   1.000
_cell.angle_alpha   90.00
_cell.angle_beta   90.00
_cell.angle_gamma   90.00
#
_symmetry.space_group_name_H-M   'P 1'
#
loop_
_entity.id
_entity.type
_entity.pdbx_description
1 polymer ?
#
loop_
_entity_poly.entity_id
_entity_poly.type
_entity_poly.pdbx_seq_one_letter_code
_entity_poly.pdbx_strand_id
1 'polypeptide(L)'
;ILDTFQILIAANKAVHLQNIGKMKTRSLYSEIIFNLSPTNNISDAFKKFGISDNDNAVLIVLVHKKDNLNKEDILCKVKGEQIPADHISSLSDTAQIKKLYKVTPQEEKCGSVLDAIVCRMATKDVL
;
A
#
# COMPACT_ATOMS: atom_id res chain seq x y z
N ILE A 1 -4.64 3.12 -4.36
CA ILE A 1 -3.26 3.56 -4.01
C ILE A 1 -2.95 4.75 -4.88
N LEU A 2 -2.61 5.92 -4.36
CA LEU A 2 -2.48 7.10 -5.24
C LEU A 2 -1.15 7.15 -5.99
N ASP A 3 -0.06 6.78 -5.32
CA ASP A 3 1.31 6.95 -5.80
C ASP A 3 2.21 5.81 -5.31
N THR A 4 3.25 5.46 -6.07
CA THR A 4 4.22 4.42 -5.67
C THR A 4 4.95 4.76 -4.38
N PHE A 5 5.17 6.05 -4.09
CA PHE A 5 5.75 6.53 -2.85
C PHE A 5 4.97 6.05 -1.61
N GLN A 6 3.64 5.98 -1.72
CA GLN A 6 2.78 5.41 -0.68
C GLN A 6 3.17 3.97 -0.33
N ILE A 7 3.46 3.16 -1.35
CA ILE A 7 3.86 1.76 -1.19
C ILE A 7 5.26 1.66 -0.58
N LEU A 8 6.19 2.51 -1.03
CA LEU A 8 7.55 2.55 -0.50
C LEU A 8 7.57 2.88 0.99
N ILE A 9 6.73 3.81 1.46
CA ILE A 9 6.60 4.12 2.89
C ILE A 9 6.08 2.91 3.67
N ALA A 10 5.02 2.27 3.18
CA ALA A 10 4.45 1.10 3.84
C ALA A 10 5.45 -0.06 3.91
N ALA A 11 6.18 -0.31 2.82
CA ALA A 11 7.24 -1.30 2.73
C ALA A 11 8.40 -1.00 3.66
N ASN A 12 8.89 0.24 3.66
CA ASN A 12 9.98 0.66 4.54
C ASN A 12 9.61 0.50 6.02
N LYS A 13 8.40 0.93 6.41
CA LYS A 13 7.89 0.74 7.77
C LYS A 13 7.77 -0.75 8.14
N ALA A 14 7.26 -1.58 7.22
CA ALA A 14 7.13 -3.02 7.45
C ALA A 14 8.49 -3.70 7.65
N VAL A 15 9.48 -3.40 6.81
CA VAL A 15 10.85 -3.91 6.94
C VAL A 15 11.49 -3.44 8.24
N HIS A 16 11.32 -2.16 8.60
CA HIS A 16 11.82 -1.64 9.87
C HIS A 16 11.23 -2.37 11.07
N LEU A 17 9.91 -2.54 11.11
CA LEU A 17 9.21 -3.27 12.17
C LEU A 17 9.58 -4.75 12.23
N GLN A 18 9.83 -5.39 11.08
CA GLN A 18 10.36 -6.75 11.01
C GLN A 18 11.73 -6.85 11.68
N ASN A 19 12.65 -5.94 11.33
CA ASN A 19 14.02 -5.96 11.84
C ASN A 19 14.10 -5.75 13.36
N ILE A 20 13.17 -4.99 13.94
CA ILE A 20 13.11 -4.75 15.39
C ILE A 20 12.16 -5.71 16.13
N GLY A 21 11.54 -6.68 15.43
CA GLY A 21 10.63 -7.66 16.03
C GLY A 21 9.31 -7.08 16.55
N LYS A 22 8.81 -5.98 15.96
CA LYS A 22 7.59 -5.27 16.39
C LYS A 22 6.49 -5.22 15.32
N MET A 23 6.49 -6.16 14.38
CA MET A 23 5.37 -6.29 13.43
C MET A 23 4.07 -6.60 14.19
N LYS A 24 2.95 -6.03 13.73
CA LYS A 24 1.62 -6.36 14.25
C LYS A 24 1.03 -7.61 13.59
N THR A 25 1.45 -7.91 12.37
CA THR A 25 0.98 -9.05 11.58
C THR A 25 2.00 -10.20 11.56
N ARG A 26 1.61 -11.34 10.98
CA ARG A 26 2.40 -12.59 11.00
C ARG A 26 3.51 -12.67 9.95
N SER A 27 3.51 -11.79 8.95
CA SER A 27 4.47 -11.82 7.85
C SER A 27 4.83 -10.41 7.39
N LEU A 28 5.97 -10.26 6.71
CA LEU A 28 6.36 -8.98 6.13
C LEU A 28 5.29 -8.45 5.16
N TYR A 29 4.81 -9.28 4.23
CA TYR A 29 3.84 -8.84 3.22
C TYR A 29 2.49 -8.44 3.80
N SER A 30 2.01 -9.16 4.82
CA SER A 30 0.83 -8.75 5.58
C SER A 30 1.04 -7.41 6.29
N GLU A 31 2.25 -7.14 6.76
CA GLU A 31 2.60 -5.89 7.43
C GLU A 31 2.61 -4.72 6.45
N ILE A 32 3.06 -4.94 5.20
CA ILE A 32 3.00 -3.94 4.13
C ILE A 32 1.55 -3.54 3.85
N ILE A 33 0.66 -4.52 3.63
CA ILE A 33 -0.77 -4.27 3.39
C ILE A 33 -1.38 -3.54 4.59
N PHE A 34 -1.07 -3.99 5.81
CA PHE A 34 -1.54 -3.34 7.02
C PHE A 34 -1.05 -1.88 7.13
N ASN A 35 0.20 -1.60 6.77
CA ASN A 35 0.78 -0.25 6.83
C ASN A 35 0.22 0.73 5.81
N LEU A 36 -0.49 0.26 4.79
CA LEU A 36 -1.26 1.12 3.89
C LEU A 36 -2.53 1.65 4.57
N SER A 37 -3.13 0.90 5.49
CA SER A 37 -4.37 1.32 6.16
C SER A 37 -4.16 2.52 7.10
N PRO A 38 -5.10 3.49 7.13
CA PRO A 38 -5.09 4.56 8.12
C PRO A 38 -5.59 4.11 9.51
N THR A 39 -5.95 2.84 9.69
CA THR A 39 -6.49 2.31 10.95
C THR A 39 -5.70 1.10 11.45
N ASN A 40 -5.91 0.74 12.73
CA ASN A 40 -5.31 -0.44 13.35
C ASN A 40 -6.09 -1.75 13.11
N ASN A 41 -7.15 -1.73 12.31
CA ASN A 41 -7.91 -2.94 12.02
C ASN A 41 -7.27 -3.73 10.87
N ILE A 42 -6.58 -4.83 11.22
CA ILE A 42 -5.87 -5.70 10.28
C ILE A 42 -6.84 -6.27 9.23
N SER A 43 -7.98 -6.82 9.65
CA SER A 43 -8.96 -7.42 8.74
C SER A 43 -9.52 -6.40 7.75
N ASP A 44 -9.79 -5.17 8.19
CA ASP A 44 -10.26 -4.09 7.34
C ASP A 44 -9.17 -3.62 6.36
N ALA A 45 -7.91 -3.59 6.79
CA ALA A 45 -6.77 -3.30 5.92
C ALA A 45 -6.69 -4.33 4.76
N PHE A 46 -6.82 -5.62 5.07
CA PHE A 46 -6.83 -6.67 4.04
C PHE A 46 -8.02 -6.56 3.09
N LYS A 47 -9.21 -6.25 3.61
CA LYS A 47 -10.40 -6.06 2.76
C LYS A 47 -10.29 -4.87 1.81
N LYS A 48 -9.58 -3.81 2.21
CA LYS A 48 -9.48 -2.55 1.46
C LYS A 48 -8.25 -2.44 0.57
N PHE A 49 -7.15 -3.06 0.96
CA PHE A 49 -5.85 -2.95 0.29
C PHE A 49 -5.31 -4.29 -0.25
N GLY A 50 -5.91 -5.42 0.17
CA GLY A 50 -5.68 -6.70 -0.48
C GLY A 50 -6.49 -6.83 -1.76
N ILE A 51 -6.20 -7.87 -2.53
CA ILE A 51 -6.90 -8.19 -3.78
C ILE A 51 -8.30 -8.75 -3.52
N SER A 52 -9.20 -8.55 -4.48
CA SER A 52 -10.55 -9.11 -4.54
C SER A 52 -10.79 -9.83 -5.87
N ASP A 53 -11.77 -10.74 -5.90
CA ASP A 53 -12.12 -11.50 -7.12
C ASP A 53 -12.61 -10.62 -8.28
N ASN A 54 -13.01 -9.38 -7.99
CA ASN A 54 -13.52 -8.42 -8.97
C ASN A 54 -12.46 -7.38 -9.41
N ASP A 55 -11.20 -7.54 -8.97
CA ASP A 55 -10.13 -6.60 -9.32
C ASP A 55 -9.63 -6.86 -10.75
N ASN A 56 -9.62 -5.81 -11.57
CA ASN A 56 -9.12 -5.87 -12.94
C ASN A 56 -7.63 -5.47 -13.07
N ALA A 57 -7.04 -4.97 -11.98
CA ALA A 57 -5.64 -4.59 -11.91
C ALA A 57 -5.08 -4.93 -10.53
N VAL A 58 -3.86 -5.45 -10.49
CA VAL A 58 -3.18 -5.85 -9.26
C VAL A 58 -1.81 -5.21 -9.17
N LEU A 59 -1.46 -4.73 -7.98
CA LEU A 59 -0.11 -4.27 -7.67
C LEU A 59 0.59 -5.32 -6.82
N ILE A 60 1.72 -5.82 -7.32
CA ILE A 60 2.53 -6.81 -6.60
C ILE A 60 3.74 -6.10 -5.99
N VAL A 61 3.96 -6.32 -4.70
CA VAL A 61 5.09 -5.77 -3.95
C VAL A 61 6.01 -6.90 -3.51
N LEU A 62 7.28 -6.80 -3.87
CA LEU A 62 8.31 -7.78 -3.56
C LEU A 62 9.43 -7.11 -2.79
N VAL A 63 9.86 -7.75 -1.70
CA VAL A 63 10.99 -7.28 -0.90
C VAL A 63 12.05 -8.38 -0.92
N HIS A 64 13.20 -8.07 -1.51
CA HIS A 64 14.29 -9.01 -1.66
C HIS A 64 15.64 -8.31 -1.56
N LYS A 65 16.69 -9.07 -1.23
CA LYS A 65 18.08 -8.64 -1.42
C LYS A 65 18.43 -8.76 -2.91
N LYS A 66 19.35 -7.93 -3.41
CA LYS A 66 19.64 -7.74 -4.85
C LYS A 66 19.74 -9.04 -5.69
N ASP A 67 20.23 -10.13 -5.12
CA ASP A 67 20.62 -11.31 -5.90
C ASP A 67 19.62 -12.48 -5.90
N ASN A 68 18.45 -12.34 -5.25
CA ASN A 68 17.56 -13.47 -4.96
C ASN A 68 16.15 -13.41 -5.59
N LEU A 69 15.93 -12.60 -6.64
CA LEU A 69 14.61 -12.49 -7.24
C LEU A 69 14.50 -13.22 -8.59
N ASN A 70 13.78 -14.34 -8.59
CA ASN A 70 13.23 -14.93 -9.80
C ASN A 70 11.90 -14.22 -10.12
N LYS A 71 11.90 -13.33 -11.11
CA LYS A 71 10.70 -12.55 -11.49
C LYS A 71 9.73 -13.43 -12.28
N GLU A 72 10.25 -14.36 -13.07
CA GLU A 72 9.50 -15.25 -13.95
C GLU A 72 8.51 -16.12 -13.14
N ASP A 73 8.92 -16.59 -11.96
CA ASP A 73 8.08 -17.40 -11.05
C ASP A 73 6.81 -16.69 -10.55
N ILE A 74 6.82 -15.35 -10.57
CA ILE A 74 5.71 -14.53 -10.11
C ILE A 74 4.86 -14.12 -11.31
N LEU A 75 5.51 -13.71 -12.40
CA LEU A 75 4.83 -13.32 -13.63
C LEU A 75 4.00 -14.48 -14.21
N CYS A 76 4.49 -15.72 -14.14
CA CYS A 76 3.74 -16.88 -14.63
C CYS A 76 2.45 -17.19 -13.85
N LYS A 77 2.30 -16.63 -12.63
CA LYS A 77 1.11 -16.79 -11.78
C LYS A 77 0.04 -15.72 -12.03
N VAL A 78 0.36 -14.68 -12.81
CA VAL A 78 -0.54 -13.57 -13.08
C VAL A 78 -0.99 -13.63 -14.53
N LYS A 79 -2.28 -13.92 -14.73
CA LYS A 79 -2.89 -13.84 -16.04
C LYS A 79 -3.27 -12.38 -16.33
N GLY A 80 -2.35 -11.63 -16.92
CA GLY A 80 -2.59 -10.23 -17.28
C GLY A 80 -1.40 -9.61 -18.02
N GLU A 81 -1.51 -8.31 -18.27
CA GLU A 81 -0.43 -7.52 -18.88
C GLU A 81 0.28 -6.73 -17.79
N GLN A 82 1.61 -6.84 -17.75
CA GLN A 82 2.42 -6.02 -16.85
C GLN A 82 2.56 -4.61 -17.44
N ILE A 83 2.14 -3.62 -16.67
CA ILE A 83 2.32 -2.20 -17.00
C ILE A 83 3.33 -1.52 -16.08
N PRO A 84 3.93 -0.39 -16.49
CA PRO A 84 4.75 0.45 -15.64
C PRO A 84 4.03 0.90 -14.35
N ALA A 85 4.74 0.92 -13.22
CA ALA A 85 4.17 1.20 -11.90
C ALA A 85 3.81 2.69 -11.67
N ASP A 86 4.40 3.59 -12.46
CA ASP A 86 4.08 5.02 -12.52
C ASP A 86 2.67 5.29 -13.07
N HIS A 87 2.07 4.35 -13.79
CA HIS A 87 0.70 4.46 -14.29
C HIS A 87 -0.37 4.19 -13.19
N ILE A 88 0.02 3.94 -11.93
CA ILE A 88 -0.91 3.59 -10.85
C ILE A 88 -1.99 4.65 -10.58
N SER A 89 -1.66 5.92 -10.78
CA SER A 89 -2.58 7.04 -10.61
C SER A 89 -3.76 6.98 -11.61
N SER A 90 -3.51 6.49 -12.83
CA SER A 90 -4.54 6.33 -13.87
C SER A 90 -5.55 5.21 -13.55
N LEU A 91 -5.15 4.23 -12.73
CA LEU A 91 -5.99 3.12 -12.31
C LEU A 91 -6.73 3.39 -11.00
N SER A 92 -6.50 4.55 -10.39
CA SER A 92 -6.90 4.81 -9.01
C SER A 92 -8.13 5.71 -8.92
N ASP A 93 -9.15 5.22 -8.19
CA ASP A 93 -10.30 6.05 -7.83
C ASP A 93 -9.91 7.03 -6.72
N THR A 94 -9.58 8.26 -7.14
CA THR A 94 -9.18 9.32 -6.21
C THR A 94 -10.30 9.69 -5.23
N ALA A 95 -11.57 9.61 -5.63
CA ALA A 95 -12.69 9.92 -4.74
C ALA A 95 -12.85 8.85 -3.65
N GLN A 96 -12.72 7.56 -4.02
CA GLN A 96 -12.71 6.46 -3.07
C GLN A 96 -11.52 6.55 -2.11
N ILE A 97 -10.32 6.87 -2.61
CA ILE A 97 -9.11 7.04 -1.80
C ILE A 97 -9.30 8.19 -0.79
N LYS A 98 -9.77 9.36 -1.23
CA LYS A 98 -10.05 10.50 -0.35
C LYS A 98 -11.04 10.13 0.74
N LYS A 99 -12.11 9.41 0.39
CA LYS A 99 -13.10 8.92 1.35
C LYS A 99 -12.49 7.93 2.36
N LEU A 100 -11.66 7.00 1.89
CA LEU A 100 -11.01 6.00 2.73
C LEU A 100 -10.06 6.64 3.75
N TYR A 101 -9.24 7.60 3.33
CA TYR A 101 -8.29 8.32 4.19
C TYR A 101 -8.91 9.53 4.90
N LYS A 102 -10.20 9.80 4.69
CA LYS A 102 -10.93 10.94 5.24
C LYS A 102 -10.26 12.28 4.92
N VAL A 103 -9.74 12.42 3.70
CA VAL A 103 -9.13 13.66 3.22
C VAL A 103 -10.23 14.69 2.98
N THR A 104 -10.06 15.87 3.57
CA THR A 104 -11.01 16.98 3.49
C THR A 104 -10.64 17.95 2.37
N PRO A 105 -11.61 18.70 1.80
CA PRO A 105 -11.31 19.72 0.78
C PRO A 105 -10.41 20.85 1.29
N GLN A 106 -10.32 21.07 2.61
CA GLN A 106 -9.43 22.06 3.20
C GLN A 106 -7.97 21.60 3.19
N GLU A 107 -7.71 20.31 3.43
CA GLU A 107 -6.36 19.74 3.35
C GLU A 107 -5.78 19.89 1.93
N GLU A 108 -6.62 19.79 0.89
CA GLU A 108 -6.22 19.99 -0.51
C GLU A 108 -5.79 21.43 -0.84
N LYS A 109 -6.16 22.41 0.00
CA LYS A 109 -5.71 23.80 -0.16
C LYS A 109 -4.35 24.06 0.47
N CYS A 110 -3.99 23.26 1.47
CA CYS A 110 -2.78 23.44 2.28
C CYS A 110 -1.66 22.47 1.91
N GLY A 111 -1.96 21.40 1.18
CA GLY A 111 -1.01 20.38 0.75
C GLY A 111 -1.62 19.44 -0.29
N SER A 112 -0.88 18.39 -0.65
CA SER A 112 -1.36 17.40 -1.60
C SER A 112 -2.21 16.30 -0.94
N VAL A 113 -3.03 15.63 -1.73
CA VAL A 113 -3.75 14.42 -1.28
C VAL A 113 -2.78 13.34 -0.81
N LEU A 114 -1.60 13.24 -1.45
CA LEU A 114 -0.55 12.30 -1.06
C LEU A 114 -0.01 12.61 0.34
N ASP A 115 0.22 13.88 0.68
CA ASP A 115 0.68 14.29 2.01
C ASP A 115 -0.32 13.88 3.09
N ALA A 116 -1.61 14.09 2.82
CA ALA A 116 -2.67 13.67 3.73
C ALA A 116 -2.68 12.15 3.93
N ILE A 117 -2.59 11.37 2.85
CA ILE A 117 -2.53 9.89 2.90
C ILE A 117 -1.33 9.42 3.74
N VAL A 118 -0.14 9.94 3.45
CA VAL A 118 1.10 9.58 4.17
C VAL A 118 1.00 9.93 5.64
N CYS A 119 0.46 11.11 5.97
CA CYS A 119 0.24 11.53 7.35
C CYS A 119 -0.68 10.55 8.10
N ARG A 120 -1.79 10.12 7.50
CA ARG A 120 -2.70 9.14 8.12
C ARG A 120 -2.05 7.76 8.31
N MET A 121 -1.26 7.30 7.35
CA MET A 121 -0.50 6.05 7.47
C MET A 121 0.55 6.11 8.59
N ALA A 122 1.21 7.25 8.75
CA ALA A 122 2.23 7.46 9.76
C ALA A 122 1.63 7.58 11.17
N THR A 123 0.50 8.29 11.31
CA THR A 123 -0.11 8.62 12.61
C THR A 123 -1.06 7.56 13.16
N LYS A 124 -1.41 6.53 12.37
CA LYS A 124 -2.36 5.47 12.79
C LYS A 124 -2.01 4.75 14.10
N ASP A 125 -0.74 4.76 14.51
CA ASP A 125 -0.30 4.09 15.74
C ASP A 125 -0.44 4.98 16.99
N VAL A 126 -0.74 6.26 16.80
CA VAL A 126 -0.87 7.28 17.86
C VAL A 126 -2.33 7.73 18.06
N LEU A 127 -3.17 7.53 17.03
CA LEU A 127 -4.61 7.83 17.03
C LEU A 127 -5.44 6.63 17.51
#